data_AF-A0A2M7Z0M9-F1
#
_entry.id   AF-A0A2M7Z0M9-F1
#
_cell.length_a   1.000
_cell.length_b   1.000
_cell.length_c   1.000
_cell.angle_alpha   90.00
_cell.angle_beta   90.00
_cell.angle_gamma   90.00
#
_symmetry.space_group_name_H-M   'P 1'
#
loop_
_entity.id
_entity.type
_entity.pdbx_description
1 polymer ?
#
loop_
_entity_poly.entity_id
_entity_poly.type
_entity_poly.pdbx_seq_one_letter_code
_entity_poly.pdbx_strand_id
1 'polypeptide(L)' 'AQTLWENTLTLQYKPAPSLITRLEFRYDKSNHNVFSDGSSPTNNQQTLAAEAIFLF' A
#
# COMPACT_ATOMS: atom_id res chain seq x y z
N ALA A 1 13.61 8.86 -19.82
CA ALA A 1 12.24 8.94 -19.25
C ALA A 1 12.07 7.81 -18.22
N GLN A 2 11.42 8.08 -17.09
CA GLN A 2 11.13 7.09 -16.05
C GLN A 2 9.72 6.50 -16.25
N THR A 3 9.58 5.19 -16.06
CA THR A 3 8.30 4.47 -16.05
C THR A 3 8.05 3.98 -14.64
N LEU A 4 6.94 4.42 -14.05
CA LEU A 4 6.48 4.05 -12.72
C LEU A 4 5.08 3.44 -12.83
N TRP A 5 4.85 2.31 -12.15
CA TRP A 5 3.53 1.73 -12.01
C TRP A 5 3.30 1.21 -10.59
N GLU A 6 2.03 1.16 -10.21
CA GLU A 6 1.58 0.78 -8.88
C GLU A 6 0.39 -0.18 -9.03
N ASN A 7 0.31 -1.18 -8.16
CA ASN A 7 -0.89 -1.96 -7.94
C ASN A 7 -1.26 -1.95 -6.47
N THR A 8 -2.53 -1.73 -6.18
CA THR A 8 -3.07 -1.71 -4.82
C THR A 8 -4.23 -2.68 -4.72
N LEU A 9 -4.11 -3.63 -3.80
CA LEU A 9 -5.14 -4.60 -3.42
C LEU A 9 -5.74 -4.16 -2.09
N THR A 10 -7.03 -3.84 -2.10
CA THR A 10 -7.76 -3.41 -0.92
C THR A 10 -8.84 -4.44 -0.58
N LEU A 11 -8.77 -4.99 0.63
CA LEU A 11 -9.82 -5.80 1.24
C LEU A 11 -10.47 -4.99 2.34
N GLN A 12 -11.73 -4.59 2.14
CA GLN A 12 -12.51 -3.86 3.12
C GLN A 12 -13.66 -4.72 3.64
N TYR A 13 -13.85 -4.73 4.96
CA TYR A 13 -14.96 -5.40 5.62
C TYR A 13 -15.64 -4.48 6.61
N LYS A 14 -16.96 -4.63 6.78
CA LYS A 14 -17.76 -3.80 7.68
C LYS A 14 -18.44 -4.69 8.73
N PRO A 15 -17.74 -5.03 9.83
CA PRO A 15 -18.31 -5.91 10.87
C PRO A 15 -19.49 -5.29 11.62
N ALA A 16 -19.58 -3.95 11.70
CA ALA A 16 -20.70 -3.24 12.33
C ALA A 16 -21.02 -1.93 11.57
N PRO A 17 -22.22 -1.36 11.72
CA PRO A 17 -22.58 -0.09 11.06
C PRO A 17 -21.59 1.06 11.32
N SER A 18 -20.98 1.07 12.50
CA SER A 18 -20.01 2.06 12.96
C SER A 18 -18.54 1.64 12.82
N LEU A 19 -18.22 0.47 12.26
CA LEU A 19 -16.85 -0.03 12.18
C LEU A 19 -16.53 -0.57 10.79
N ILE A 20 -15.48 -0.05 10.17
CA ILE A 20 -14.87 -0.56 8.95
C ILE A 20 -13.48 -1.08 9.29
N THR A 21 -13.14 -2.27 8.82
CA THR A 21 -11.78 -2.80 8.81
C THR A 21 -11.27 -2.85 7.38
N ARG A 22 -10.01 -2.50 7.16
CA ARG A 22 -9.38 -2.52 5.84
C ARG A 22 -7.99 -3.11 5.91
N LEU A 23 -7.67 -3.96 4.95
CA LEU A 23 -6.32 -4.43 4.68
C LEU A 23 -5.94 -3.95 3.28
N GLU A 24 -4.78 -3.31 3.17
CA GLU A 24 -4.26 -2.84 1.89
C GLU A 24 -2.86 -3.38 1.65
N PHE A 25 -2.65 -3.95 0.46
CA PHE A 25 -1.34 -4.32 -0.03
C PHE A 25 -1.04 -3.53 -1.28
N ARG A 26 0.07 -2.79 -1.26
CA ARG A 26 0.51 -1.93 -2.36
C ARG A 26 1.89 -2.37 -2.85
N TYR A 27 2.03 -2.49 -4.15
CA TYR A 27 3.28 -2.79 -4.84
C TYR A 27 3.59 -1.70 -5.86
N ASP A 28 4.71 -1.02 -5.65
CA ASP A 28 5.22 0.04 -6.51
C ASP A 28 6.46 -0.45 -7.27
N LYS A 29 6.57 -0.12 -8.56
CA LYS A 29 7.71 -0.49 -9.40
C LYS A 29 8.11 0.65 -10.33
N SER A 30 9.41 0.92 -10.36
CA SER A 30 10.06 1.86 -11.25
C SER A 30 11.08 1.14 -12.13
N ASN A 31 11.39 1.72 -13.29
CA ASN A 31 12.56 1.33 -14.09
C ASN A 31 13.86 2.00 -13.62
N HIS A 32 13.81 2.83 -12.56
CA HIS A 32 14.96 3.46 -11.91
C HIS A 32 14.97 3.12 -10.41
N ASN A 33 16.14 3.19 -9.76
CA ASN A 33 16.30 2.95 -8.33
C ASN A 33 15.91 4.19 -7.52
N VAL A 34 14.61 4.46 -7.42
CA VAL A 34 14.04 5.66 -6.78
C VAL A 34 13.51 5.39 -5.38
N PHE A 35 13.39 4.13 -4.99
CA PHE A 35 12.92 3.72 -3.67
C PHE A 35 14.11 3.34 -2.77
N SER A 36 13.84 3.21 -1.48
CA SER A 36 14.85 2.84 -0.48
C SER A 36 14.38 1.60 0.27
N ASP A 37 15.24 0.59 0.32
CA ASP A 37 15.11 -0.57 1.19
C ASP A 37 16.23 -0.51 2.23
N GLY A 38 15.89 0.04 3.40
CA GLY A 38 16.86 0.39 4.43
C GLY A 38 17.86 1.45 3.94
N SER A 39 19.12 1.05 3.73
CA SER A 39 20.17 1.93 3.19
C SER A 39 20.43 1.74 1.70
N SER A 40 19.73 0.80 1.04
CA SER A 40 20.00 0.42 -0.34
C SER A 40 18.97 1.01 -1.29
N PRO A 41 19.39 1.66 -2.40
CA PRO A 41 18.46 2.11 -3.41
C PRO A 41 17.90 0.92 -4.20
N THR A 42 16.58 0.87 -4.36
CA THR A 42 15.85 -0.21 -5.04
C THR A 42 14.84 0.35 -6.03
N ASN A 43 14.42 -0.50 -6.97
CA ASN A 43 13.48 -0.15 -8.02
C ASN A 43 12.02 -0.51 -7.68
N ASN A 44 11.76 -1.09 -6.50
CA ASN A 44 10.42 -1.44 -6.07
C ASN A 44 10.22 -1.18 -4.58
N GLN A 45 8.96 -1.00 -4.18
CA GLN A 45 8.55 -0.84 -2.79
C GLN A 45 7.25 -1.61 -2.55
N GLN A 46 7.12 -2.17 -1.35
CA GLN A 46 5.91 -2.85 -0.90
C GLN A 46 5.40 -2.21 0.38
N THR A 47 4.10 -2.03 0.48
CA THR A 47 3.45 -1.50 1.69
C THR A 47 2.29 -2.41 2.07
N LEU A 48 2.25 -2.85 3.33
CA LEU A 48 1.12 -3.54 3.94
C LEU A 48 0.52 -2.64 5.01
N ALA A 49 -0.76 -2.33 4.88
CA ALA A 49 -1.51 -1.52 5.84
C ALA A 49 -2.71 -2.29 6.39
N ALA A 50 -2.99 -2.05 7.67
CA ALA A 50 -4.18 -2.55 8.35
C ALA A 50 -4.85 -1.38 9.07
N GLU A 51 -6.13 -1.17 8.81
CA GLU A 51 -6.89 -0.03 9.30
C GLU A 51 -8.15 -0.50 10.04
N ALA A 52 -8.49 0.22 11.12
CA ALA A 52 -9.77 0.14 11.79
C ALA A 52 -10.35 1.56 11.87
N ILE A 53 -11.47 1.78 11.20
CA ILE A 53 -12.12 3.08 11.05
C ILE A 53 -13.43 3.05 11.83
N PHE A 54 -13.53 3.92 12.84
CA PHE A 54 -14.76 4.11 13.60
C PHE A 54 -15.58 5.29 13.01
N LEU A 55 -16.86 5.05 12.75
CA LEU A 55 -17.80 6.03 12.20
C LEU A 55 -18.73 6.51 13.32
N PHE A 56 -18.85 7.83 13.48
CA PHE A 56 -19.71 8.51 14.46
C PHE A 56 -20.88 9.23 13.79
#